data_AF-K1TT58-F1
#
_entry.id   AF-K1TT58-F1
#
_cell.length_a   1.000
_cell.length_b   1.000
_cell.length_c   1.000
_cell.angle_alpha   90.00
_cell.angle_beta   90.00
_cell.angle_gamma   90.00
#
_symmetry.space_group_name_H-M   'P 1'
#
loop_
_entity.id
_entity.type
_entity.pdbx_description
1 polymer ?
#
loop_
_entity_poly.entity_id
_entity_poly.type
_entity_poly.pdbx_seq_one_letter_code
_entity_poly.pdbx_strand_id
1 'polypeptide(L)'
;YSVDNSWGDDGNMNYGVQFGITNNTNSGISGWELVVEIDGLKGCEGWNGTYSQNGNTVTVTNAEYNGDIQPGSTVVIGCNLNTDKELKINRAELNKTQCVVKAGNVNQNNQNNQNANGNGTSEADVDALLERSKDGEQGDDWLHTDGNKILDKDGKQVWLTGVNWFGYNTGTNTFDGLWNSELKSSVKAIADHGFNLIRVPMSAELINSWAAGEYPKANYNNAYNTELNSMNSLQIFDYFLKLAEENGIKVMPDVHSAETNASGHTVNLWYTDKVSAEDYYKALEWMADRYKDNDTIIAYDLKNEPHGKPYEADKAAIWNDSDS
;
A
#
# COMPACT_ATOMS: atom_id res chain seq x y z
N TYR A 1 -0.76 17.88 -12.47
CA TYR A 1 -1.91 17.20 -11.86
C TYR A 1 -2.14 15.92 -12.61
N SER A 2 -2.50 14.86 -11.91
CA SER A 2 -2.93 13.56 -12.48
C SER A 2 -4.40 13.34 -12.16
N VAL A 3 -5.08 12.60 -13.02
CA VAL A 3 -6.42 12.08 -12.78
C VAL A 3 -6.25 10.59 -12.51
N ASP A 4 -6.51 10.18 -11.29
CA ASP A 4 -6.31 8.79 -10.85
C ASP A 4 -7.50 7.93 -11.24
N ASN A 5 -8.70 8.50 -11.17
CA ASN A 5 -9.95 7.89 -11.62
C ASN A 5 -10.98 8.96 -12.04
N SER A 6 -11.98 8.55 -12.82
CA SER A 6 -13.14 9.38 -13.12
C SER A 6 -14.42 8.55 -13.24
N TRP A 7 -15.56 9.12 -12.86
CA TRP A 7 -16.87 8.48 -13.00
C TRP A 7 -17.96 9.55 -13.16
N GLY A 8 -19.01 9.23 -13.92
CA GLY A 8 -20.12 10.17 -14.20
C GLY A 8 -21.36 9.84 -13.39
N ASP A 9 -22.07 10.87 -12.93
CA ASP A 9 -23.39 10.77 -12.29
C ASP A 9 -24.27 11.95 -12.75
N ASP A 10 -25.46 11.66 -13.28
CA ASP A 10 -26.51 12.64 -13.62
C ASP A 10 -26.01 13.93 -14.31
N GLY A 11 -25.20 13.77 -15.36
CA GLY A 11 -24.70 14.90 -16.17
C GLY A 11 -23.53 15.68 -15.56
N ASN A 12 -23.07 15.29 -14.36
CA ASN A 12 -21.83 15.77 -13.77
C ASN A 12 -20.74 14.68 -13.86
N MET A 13 -19.48 15.12 -13.81
CA MET A 13 -18.31 14.27 -13.80
C MET A 13 -17.55 14.42 -12.50
N ASN A 14 -17.18 13.29 -11.90
CA ASN A 14 -16.33 13.23 -10.73
C ASN A 14 -14.93 12.75 -11.12
N TYR A 15 -13.91 13.31 -10.47
CA TYR A 15 -12.50 12.98 -10.70
C TYR A 15 -11.77 12.87 -9.37
N GLY A 16 -11.05 11.77 -9.16
CA GLY A 16 -9.96 11.75 -8.17
C GLY A 16 -8.72 12.36 -8.80
N VAL A 17 -8.22 13.45 -8.21
CA VAL A 17 -7.15 14.27 -8.77
C VAL A 17 -6.04 14.46 -7.75
N GLN A 18 -4.79 14.32 -8.19
CA GLN A 18 -3.62 14.75 -7.42
C GLN A 18 -3.04 16.04 -7.99
N PHE A 19 -2.73 17.00 -7.11
CA PHE A 19 -1.95 18.18 -7.43
C PHE A 19 -0.53 18.01 -6.89
N GLY A 20 0.46 18.08 -7.79
CA GLY A 20 1.87 18.23 -7.44
C GLY A 20 2.27 19.70 -7.53
N ILE A 21 2.69 20.29 -6.42
CA ILE A 21 3.16 21.67 -6.33
C ILE A 21 4.69 21.63 -6.28
N THR A 22 5.34 21.89 -7.42
CA THR A 22 6.82 21.89 -7.52
C THR A 22 7.38 23.30 -7.36
N ASN A 23 8.30 23.49 -6.42
CA ASN A 23 9.06 24.72 -6.29
C ASN A 23 10.23 24.73 -7.28
N ASN A 24 10.05 25.33 -8.45
CA ASN A 24 11.13 25.48 -9.45
C ASN A 24 11.95 26.78 -9.24
N THR A 25 11.84 27.43 -8.09
CA THR A 25 12.63 28.62 -7.75
C THR A 25 13.91 28.23 -7.01
N ASN A 26 14.77 29.22 -6.74
CA ASN A 26 16.03 29.01 -6.01
C ASN A 26 15.90 29.23 -4.49
N SER A 27 14.70 29.50 -3.97
CA SER A 27 14.43 29.73 -2.56
C SER A 27 13.32 28.84 -2.04
N GLY A 28 13.43 28.37 -0.80
CA GLY A 28 12.36 27.62 -0.14
C GLY A 28 11.07 28.44 -0.01
N ILE A 29 9.94 27.77 -0.12
CA ILE A 29 8.62 28.31 0.19
C ILE A 29 8.27 27.84 1.59
N SER A 30 7.81 28.73 2.47
CA SER A 30 7.35 28.38 3.83
C SER A 30 5.94 28.92 4.02
N GLY A 31 5.00 28.01 4.26
CA GLY A 31 3.58 28.25 4.12
C GLY A 31 3.18 28.44 2.66
N TRP A 32 2.09 27.79 2.24
CA TRP A 32 1.59 27.97 0.89
C TRP A 32 0.07 27.97 0.80
N GLU A 33 -0.41 28.77 -0.15
CA GLU A 33 -1.78 28.83 -0.62
C GLU A 33 -1.77 28.59 -2.13
N LEU A 34 -2.43 27.52 -2.56
CA LEU A 34 -2.66 27.18 -3.95
C LEU A 34 -4.09 27.58 -4.33
N VAL A 35 -4.23 28.45 -5.32
CA VAL A 35 -5.52 28.83 -5.91
C VAL A 35 -5.61 28.23 -7.31
N VAL A 36 -6.64 27.43 -7.58
CA VAL A 36 -6.84 26.73 -8.85
C VAL A 36 -8.21 27.09 -9.43
N GLU A 37 -8.23 27.54 -10.68
CA GLU A 37 -9.46 27.80 -11.43
C GLU A 37 -9.80 26.62 -12.34
N ILE A 38 -10.96 26.01 -12.12
CA ILE A 38 -11.42 24.79 -12.78
C ILE A 38 -12.75 25.08 -13.48
N ASP A 39 -12.81 24.82 -14.80
CA ASP A 39 -14.02 25.00 -15.58
C ASP A 39 -15.16 24.11 -15.05
N GLY A 40 -16.30 24.73 -14.75
CA GLY A 40 -17.53 23.98 -14.42
C GLY A 40 -17.55 23.34 -13.02
N LEU A 41 -16.61 23.72 -12.13
CA LEU A 41 -16.52 23.15 -10.79
C LEU A 41 -17.82 23.32 -9.98
N LYS A 42 -18.28 22.22 -9.38
CA LYS A 42 -19.43 22.16 -8.49
C LYS A 42 -19.07 21.73 -7.08
N GLY A 43 -18.06 20.87 -6.93
CA GLY A 43 -17.64 20.36 -5.63
C GLY A 43 -16.14 20.10 -5.59
N CYS A 44 -15.53 20.30 -4.42
CA CYS A 44 -14.15 19.97 -4.14
C CYS A 44 -14.03 19.51 -2.68
N GLU A 45 -13.58 18.28 -2.49
CA GLU A 45 -13.23 17.72 -1.18
C GLU A 45 -11.84 17.11 -1.28
N GLY A 46 -10.92 17.55 -0.42
CA GLY A 46 -9.52 17.17 -0.53
C GLY A 46 -8.85 16.79 0.79
N TRP A 47 -7.64 16.28 0.67
CA TRP A 47 -6.76 15.86 1.76
C TRP A 47 -5.36 16.41 1.55
N ASN A 48 -4.51 16.34 2.59
CA ASN A 48 -3.18 16.95 2.65
C ASN A 48 -3.17 18.49 2.49
N GLY A 49 -4.29 19.14 2.79
CA GLY A 49 -4.43 20.59 2.81
C GLY A 49 -5.82 20.97 3.32
N THR A 50 -6.04 22.25 3.57
CA THR A 50 -7.37 22.78 3.89
C THR A 50 -7.99 23.36 2.64
N TYR A 51 -9.10 22.77 2.19
CA TYR A 51 -9.76 23.11 0.94
C TYR A 51 -10.94 24.04 1.18
N SER A 52 -11.10 25.02 0.31
CA SER A 52 -12.30 25.86 0.22
C SER A 52 -12.62 26.13 -1.24
N GLN A 53 -13.91 26.26 -1.55
CA GLN A 53 -14.40 26.49 -2.90
C GLN A 53 -15.22 27.78 -2.96
N ASN A 54 -15.01 28.57 -4.01
CA ASN A 54 -15.87 29.69 -4.37
C ASN A 54 -16.11 29.67 -5.90
N GLY A 55 -17.31 29.27 -6.30
CA GLY A 55 -17.65 29.07 -7.71
C GLY A 55 -16.69 28.07 -8.38
N ASN A 56 -16.02 28.54 -9.43
CA ASN A 56 -15.04 27.75 -10.21
C ASN A 56 -13.63 27.73 -9.61
N THR A 57 -13.43 28.30 -8.42
CA THR A 57 -12.11 28.42 -7.79
C THR A 57 -12.00 27.54 -6.56
N VAL A 58 -10.94 26.74 -6.49
CA VAL A 58 -10.50 26.02 -5.28
C VAL A 58 -9.33 26.79 -4.68
N THR A 59 -9.38 27.05 -3.37
CA THR A 59 -8.24 27.54 -2.60
C THR A 59 -7.84 26.46 -1.60
N VAL A 60 -6.55 26.10 -1.63
CA VAL A 60 -5.96 25.10 -0.74
C VAL A 60 -4.83 25.74 0.05
N THR A 61 -4.87 25.66 1.37
CA THR A 61 -3.71 26.02 2.21
C THR A 61 -3.01 24.76 2.73
N ASN A 62 -1.71 24.90 3.01
CA ASN A 62 -0.90 23.80 3.51
C ASN A 62 -1.44 23.21 4.81
N ALA A 63 -1.27 21.89 4.97
CA ALA A 63 -1.37 21.25 6.27
C ALA A 63 -0.13 21.59 7.10
N GLU A 64 -0.19 21.36 8.41
CA GLU A 64 0.91 21.70 9.34
C GLU A 64 2.25 21.05 8.94
N TYR A 65 2.21 19.85 8.36
CA TYR A 65 3.40 19.05 8.04
C TYR A 65 3.97 19.28 6.64
N ASN A 66 3.31 20.06 5.77
CA ASN A 66 3.73 20.21 4.38
C ASN A 66 3.86 21.66 3.93
N GLY A 67 3.94 22.61 4.87
CA GLY A 67 4.08 24.03 4.58
C GLY A 67 5.40 24.43 3.92
N ASP A 68 6.47 23.65 4.11
CA ASP A 68 7.78 23.94 3.54
C ASP A 68 8.01 23.18 2.22
N ILE A 69 8.33 23.91 1.15
CA ILE A 69 8.69 23.34 -0.16
C ILE A 69 10.07 23.85 -0.57
N GLN A 70 11.09 23.01 -0.48
CA GLN A 70 12.46 23.36 -0.85
C GLN A 70 12.62 23.53 -2.38
N PRO A 71 13.64 24.27 -2.87
CA PRO A 71 13.98 24.33 -4.29
C PRO A 71 14.08 22.94 -4.93
N GLY A 72 13.44 22.76 -6.08
CA GLY A 72 13.36 21.49 -6.81
C GLY A 72 12.40 20.45 -6.21
N SER A 73 11.83 20.69 -5.02
CA SER A 73 10.93 19.75 -4.36
C SER A 73 9.47 19.91 -4.78
N THR A 74 8.71 18.83 -4.63
CA THR A 74 7.28 18.75 -4.93
C THR A 74 6.50 18.28 -3.70
N VAL A 75 5.51 19.05 -3.26
CA VAL A 75 4.47 18.56 -2.35
C VAL A 75 3.28 18.03 -3.15
N VAL A 76 2.66 16.95 -2.70
CA VAL A 76 1.50 16.34 -3.35
C VAL A 76 0.29 16.41 -2.42
N ILE A 77 -0.81 16.93 -2.96
CA ILE A 77 -2.12 16.98 -2.31
C ILE A 77 -3.16 16.32 -3.23
N GLY A 78 -4.29 15.86 -2.68
CA GLY A 78 -5.30 15.17 -3.46
C GLY A 78 -6.70 15.67 -3.17
N CYS A 79 -7.59 15.53 -4.15
CA CYS A 79 -8.99 15.89 -4.00
C CYS A 79 -9.89 15.13 -4.95
N ASN A 80 -11.14 14.93 -4.52
CA ASN A 80 -12.24 14.62 -5.39
C ASN A 80 -12.84 15.93 -5.92
N LEU A 81 -12.89 16.06 -7.24
CA LEU A 81 -13.51 17.20 -7.94
C LEU A 81 -14.79 16.75 -8.60
N ASN A 82 -15.84 17.56 -8.50
CA ASN A 82 -17.06 17.41 -9.28
C ASN A 82 -17.20 18.60 -10.24
N THR A 83 -17.45 18.33 -11.53
CA THR A 83 -17.60 19.35 -12.58
C THR A 83 -18.81 19.06 -13.48
N ASP A 84 -19.44 20.10 -14.03
CA ASP A 84 -20.50 19.98 -15.06
C ASP A 84 -19.95 19.93 -16.50
N LYS A 85 -18.62 19.89 -16.63
CA LYS A 85 -17.86 19.83 -17.89
C LYS A 85 -16.68 18.87 -17.74
N GLU A 86 -16.02 18.54 -18.84
CA GLU A 86 -14.74 17.83 -18.80
C GLU A 86 -13.72 18.62 -17.96
N LEU A 87 -12.94 17.91 -17.13
CA LEU A 87 -12.00 18.54 -16.21
C LEU A 87 -10.97 19.37 -16.97
N LYS A 88 -10.98 20.69 -16.73
CA LYS A 88 -10.01 21.61 -17.30
C LYS A 88 -9.59 22.65 -16.26
N ILE A 89 -8.30 22.65 -15.94
CA ILE A 89 -7.68 23.65 -15.08
C ILE A 89 -7.18 24.80 -15.96
N ASN A 90 -7.82 25.96 -15.84
CA ASN A 90 -7.49 27.15 -16.62
C ASN A 90 -6.24 27.85 -16.09
N ARG A 91 -6.10 27.88 -14.77
CA ARG A 91 -5.11 28.69 -14.08
C ARG A 91 -4.81 28.11 -12.71
N ALA A 92 -3.57 28.27 -12.28
CA ALA A 92 -3.18 28.04 -10.90
C ALA A 92 -2.23 29.14 -10.43
N GLU A 93 -2.36 29.55 -9.18
CA GLU A 93 -1.45 30.45 -8.48
C GLU A 93 -0.98 29.81 -7.17
N LEU A 94 0.31 29.95 -6.86
CA LEU A 94 0.89 29.57 -5.58
C LEU A 94 1.41 30.82 -4.89
N ASN A 95 0.89 31.16 -3.72
CA ASN A 95 1.24 32.39 -3.00
C ASN A 95 1.16 33.63 -3.92
N LYS A 96 0.07 33.74 -4.70
CA LYS A 96 -0.19 34.81 -5.69
C LYS A 96 0.79 34.86 -6.87
N THR A 97 1.63 33.84 -7.03
CA THR A 97 2.53 33.69 -8.17
C THR A 97 1.93 32.70 -9.16
N GLN A 98 1.76 33.12 -10.41
CA GLN A 98 1.17 32.27 -11.44
C GLN A 98 2.05 31.03 -11.72
N CYS A 99 1.43 29.86 -11.67
CA CYS A 99 2.09 28.58 -11.90
C CYS A 99 2.00 28.12 -13.35
N VAL A 100 2.97 27.30 -13.77
CA VAL A 100 2.86 26.51 -15.01
C VAL A 100 2.09 25.23 -14.70
N VAL A 101 0.90 25.10 -15.28
CA VAL A 101 0.04 23.91 -15.09
C VAL A 101 0.41 22.83 -16.10
N LYS A 102 0.65 21.60 -15.63
CA LYS A 102 0.92 20.42 -16.45
C LYS A 102 0.01 19.27 -16.05
N ALA A 103 -0.62 18.63 -17.03
CA ALA A 103 -1.30 17.34 -16.85
C ALA A 103 -0.29 16.20 -17.04
N GLY A 104 -0.39 15.16 -16.22
CA GLY A 104 0.50 13.99 -16.26
C GLY A 104 0.82 13.48 -14.86
N ASN A 105 1.61 12.41 -14.77
CA ASN A 105 1.95 11.74 -13.52
C ASN A 105 2.45 12.74 -12.47
N VAL A 106 1.83 12.71 -11.30
CA VAL A 106 2.25 13.50 -10.14
C VAL A 106 3.07 12.60 -9.25
N ASN A 107 4.37 12.87 -9.22
CA ASN A 107 5.29 12.17 -8.35
C ASN A 107 5.76 13.15 -7.27
N GLN A 108 5.64 12.74 -6.00
CA GLN A 108 6.31 13.46 -4.93
C GLN A 108 7.81 13.25 -5.08
N ASN A 109 8.55 14.33 -5.29
CA ASN A 109 10.00 14.33 -5.28
C ASN A 109 10.42 15.33 -4.21
N ASN A 110 10.74 14.84 -3.01
CA ASN A 110 11.47 15.66 -2.05
C ASN A 110 12.94 15.61 -2.50
N GLN A 111 13.31 16.54 -3.38
CA GLN A 111 14.71 16.90 -3.52
C GLN A 111 15.12 17.68 -2.26
N ASN A 112 15.35 16.95 -1.18
CA ASN A 112 16.26 17.41 -0.15
C ASN A 112 17.64 17.44 -0.81
N ASN A 113 17.95 18.57 -1.44
CA ASN A 113 19.29 18.88 -1.87
C ASN A 113 20.09 19.04 -0.57
N GLN A 114 20.68 17.93 -0.12
CA GLN A 114 21.65 17.90 0.96
C GLN A 114 22.80 18.84 0.57
N ASN A 115 22.72 20.07 1.04
CA ASN A 115 23.88 20.95 1.12
C ASN A 115 24.08 21.27 2.60
N ALA A 116 24.95 20.46 3.20
CA ALA A 116 25.74 20.68 4.41
C ALA A 116 25.25 21.82 5.32
N ASN A 117 24.40 21.47 6.29
CA ASN A 117 24.64 21.90 7.66
C ASN A 117 24.06 20.87 8.63
N GLY A 118 24.94 20.32 9.45
CA GLY A 118 24.71 19.12 10.24
C GLY A 118 23.55 19.24 11.22
N ASN A 119 22.57 18.35 11.05
CA ASN A 119 21.98 17.60 12.15
C ASN A 119 21.41 16.31 11.59
N GLY A 120 22.13 15.21 11.82
CA GLY A 120 21.85 13.90 11.24
C GLY A 120 20.58 13.28 11.78
N THR A 121 19.68 12.90 10.88
CA THR A 121 18.94 11.64 11.03
C THR A 121 19.73 10.64 10.18
N SER A 122 20.39 9.68 10.83
CA SER A 122 21.10 8.62 10.11
C SER A 122 20.08 7.82 9.31
N GLU A 123 20.37 7.52 8.04
CA GLU A 123 19.63 6.48 7.32
C GLU A 123 19.59 5.22 8.19
N ALA A 124 18.41 4.60 8.28
CA ALA A 124 18.25 3.41 9.09
C ALA A 124 19.09 2.28 8.48
N ASP A 125 19.82 1.56 9.32
CA ASP A 125 20.53 0.35 8.91
C ASP A 125 19.50 -0.75 8.64
N VAL A 126 19.07 -0.87 7.38
CA VAL A 126 18.04 -1.83 6.97
C VAL A 126 18.48 -3.26 7.23
N ASP A 127 19.76 -3.59 6.98
CA ASP A 127 20.27 -4.94 7.21
C ASP A 127 20.18 -5.30 8.70
N ALA A 128 20.49 -4.36 9.60
CA ALA A 128 20.31 -4.55 11.03
C ALA A 128 18.83 -4.66 11.44
N LEU A 129 17.92 -3.91 10.81
CA LEU A 129 16.48 -3.98 11.08
C LEU A 129 15.84 -5.29 10.60
N LEU A 130 16.41 -5.92 9.58
CA LEU A 130 15.94 -7.20 9.04
C LEU A 130 16.62 -8.41 9.71
N GLU A 131 17.63 -8.22 10.56
CA GLU A 131 18.29 -9.31 11.28
C GLU A 131 17.30 -10.00 12.22
N ARG A 132 17.02 -11.29 11.96
CA ARG A 132 16.12 -12.13 12.77
C ARG A 132 16.59 -12.29 14.22
N SER A 133 15.64 -12.55 15.12
CA SER A 133 15.94 -12.72 16.54
C SER A 133 16.87 -13.91 16.77
N LYS A 134 17.91 -13.72 17.58
CA LYS A 134 18.80 -14.82 18.03
C LYS A 134 18.16 -15.70 19.09
N ASP A 135 17.06 -15.22 19.69
CA ASP A 135 16.34 -15.89 20.76
C ASP A 135 15.26 -16.85 20.23
N GLY A 136 14.93 -16.80 18.93
CA GLY A 136 13.99 -17.74 18.31
C GLY A 136 14.67 -19.06 17.92
N GLU A 137 14.15 -20.19 18.40
CA GLU A 137 14.64 -21.52 18.01
C GLU A 137 14.12 -21.88 16.61
N GLN A 138 14.98 -21.82 15.60
CA GLN A 138 14.57 -22.15 14.23
C GLN A 138 14.00 -23.57 14.11
N GLY A 139 12.78 -23.67 13.57
CA GLY A 139 12.12 -24.93 13.28
C GLY A 139 11.56 -25.64 14.51
N ASP A 140 11.28 -24.91 15.59
CA ASP A 140 10.48 -25.43 16.71
C ASP A 140 8.97 -25.20 16.54
N ASP A 141 8.60 -24.26 15.67
CA ASP A 141 7.23 -23.78 15.45
C ASP A 141 6.48 -24.47 14.30
N TRP A 142 6.94 -25.65 13.87
CA TRP A 142 6.25 -26.45 12.86
C TRP A 142 4.90 -26.97 13.38
N LEU A 143 3.85 -26.66 12.62
CA LEU A 143 2.51 -27.16 12.88
C LEU A 143 2.16 -28.29 11.91
N HIS A 144 1.35 -29.24 12.39
CA HIS A 144 0.75 -30.28 11.58
C HIS A 144 -0.73 -30.48 11.95
N THR A 145 -1.45 -31.23 11.13
CA THR A 145 -2.86 -31.55 11.38
C THR A 145 -3.04 -33.01 11.76
N ASP A 146 -3.93 -33.27 12.71
CA ASP A 146 -4.45 -34.60 13.05
C ASP A 146 -5.98 -34.51 13.14
N GLY A 147 -6.66 -35.05 12.12
CA GLY A 147 -8.09 -34.89 11.93
C GLY A 147 -8.48 -33.42 11.85
N ASN A 148 -9.23 -32.95 12.84
CA ASN A 148 -9.72 -31.56 12.93
C ASN A 148 -8.89 -30.67 13.88
N LYS A 149 -7.69 -31.11 14.28
CA LYS A 149 -6.80 -30.38 15.19
C LYS A 149 -5.56 -29.90 14.46
N ILE A 150 -5.06 -28.75 14.90
CA ILE A 150 -3.72 -28.26 14.57
C ILE A 150 -2.85 -28.51 15.81
N LEU A 151 -1.71 -29.17 15.62
CA LEU A 151 -0.80 -29.61 16.67
C LEU A 151 0.61 -29.05 16.40
N ASP A 152 1.33 -28.71 17.47
CA ASP A 152 2.77 -28.42 17.40
C ASP A 152 3.61 -29.71 17.29
N LYS A 153 4.94 -29.56 17.19
CA LYS A 153 5.89 -30.69 17.10
C LYS A 153 5.81 -31.69 18.27
N ASP A 154 5.34 -31.25 19.43
CA ASP A 154 5.22 -32.06 20.66
C ASP A 154 3.83 -32.70 20.78
N GLY A 155 2.95 -32.50 19.79
CA GLY A 155 1.60 -33.05 19.75
C GLY A 155 0.59 -32.28 20.60
N LYS A 156 0.94 -31.07 21.07
CA LYS A 156 0.02 -30.22 21.81
C LYS A 156 -0.82 -29.40 20.84
N GLN A 157 -2.11 -29.31 21.15
CA GLN A 157 -3.05 -28.56 20.32
C GLN A 157 -2.78 -27.06 20.36
N VAL A 158 -2.70 -26.46 19.18
CA VAL A 158 -2.50 -25.03 18.96
C VAL A 158 -3.83 -24.38 18.62
N TRP A 159 -4.04 -23.17 19.15
CA TRP A 159 -5.19 -22.32 18.82
C TRP A 159 -4.68 -21.09 18.10
N LEU A 160 -5.21 -20.83 16.92
CA LEU A 160 -4.86 -19.66 16.11
C LEU A 160 -5.94 -18.59 16.30
N THR A 161 -5.63 -17.54 17.05
CA THR A 161 -6.45 -16.35 17.23
C THR A 161 -5.96 -15.29 16.24
N GLY A 162 -6.57 -15.29 15.05
CA GLY A 162 -6.10 -14.50 13.93
C GLY A 162 -6.84 -13.18 13.69
N VAL A 163 -6.12 -12.21 13.12
CA VAL A 163 -6.69 -11.05 12.42
C VAL A 163 -6.22 -11.03 10.96
N ASN A 164 -6.97 -10.35 10.10
CA ASN A 164 -6.51 -10.03 8.74
C ASN A 164 -5.96 -8.60 8.72
N TRP A 165 -4.78 -8.41 8.11
CA TRP A 165 -4.27 -7.08 7.80
C TRP A 165 -3.89 -7.00 6.33
N PHE A 166 -4.77 -6.40 5.54
CA PHE A 166 -4.66 -6.30 4.08
C PHE A 166 -3.87 -5.07 3.64
N GLY A 167 -3.62 -4.98 2.33
CA GLY A 167 -3.04 -3.80 1.68
C GLY A 167 -2.08 -4.19 0.56
N TYR A 168 -1.29 -5.25 0.75
CA TYR A 168 -0.37 -5.78 -0.28
C TYR A 168 -1.08 -6.34 -1.52
N ASN A 169 -2.36 -6.70 -1.44
CA ASN A 169 -3.17 -7.06 -2.60
C ASN A 169 -3.73 -5.83 -3.36
N THR A 170 -3.52 -4.62 -2.82
CA THR A 170 -4.06 -3.36 -3.34
C THR A 170 -2.94 -2.45 -3.87
N GLY A 171 -3.31 -1.31 -4.44
CA GLY A 171 -2.35 -0.32 -4.95
C GLY A 171 -1.51 0.41 -3.88
N THR A 172 -1.71 0.14 -2.59
CA THR A 172 -0.85 0.70 -1.51
C THR A 172 0.50 0.02 -1.43
N ASN A 173 0.65 -1.21 -1.95
CA ASN A 173 1.90 -1.99 -1.95
C ASN A 173 2.54 -2.13 -0.55
N THR A 174 1.75 -2.03 0.51
CA THR A 174 2.11 -2.24 1.91
C THR A 174 0.81 -2.43 2.71
N PHE A 175 0.90 -2.56 4.03
CA PHE A 175 -0.27 -2.62 4.90
C PHE A 175 -1.12 -1.34 4.83
N ASP A 176 -2.42 -1.51 4.62
CA ASP A 176 -3.38 -0.41 4.66
C ASP A 176 -3.49 0.14 6.09
N GLY A 177 -3.69 1.46 6.19
CA GLY A 177 -3.78 2.18 7.46
C GLY A 177 -2.47 2.86 7.88
N LEU A 178 -1.31 2.49 7.31
CA LEU A 178 -0.01 3.08 7.67
C LEU A 178 0.13 4.57 7.30
N TRP A 179 -0.84 5.15 6.60
CA TRP A 179 -0.96 6.61 6.47
C TRP A 179 -1.37 7.31 7.78
N ASN A 180 -1.97 6.56 8.72
CA ASN A 180 -2.48 7.05 10.00
C ASN A 180 -2.02 6.21 11.22
N SER A 181 -1.21 5.17 11.02
CA SER A 181 -0.65 4.34 12.07
C SER A 181 0.82 4.05 11.83
N GLU A 182 1.49 3.51 12.85
CA GLU A 182 2.88 3.06 12.77
C GLU A 182 2.93 1.52 12.73
N LEU A 183 3.74 0.96 11.85
CA LEU A 183 3.84 -0.50 11.65
C LEU A 183 4.23 -1.21 12.95
N LYS A 184 5.32 -0.76 13.59
CA LYS A 184 5.86 -1.37 14.80
C LYS A 184 4.88 -1.39 15.96
N SER A 185 4.26 -0.24 16.28
CA SER A 185 3.31 -0.17 17.39
C SER A 185 2.00 -0.90 17.08
N SER A 186 1.59 -0.97 15.80
CA SER A 186 0.41 -1.75 15.38
C SER A 186 0.61 -3.25 15.57
N VAL A 187 1.74 -3.82 15.14
CA VAL A 187 2.06 -5.25 15.36
C VAL A 187 2.07 -5.58 16.84
N LYS A 188 2.72 -4.74 17.66
CA LYS A 188 2.73 -4.91 19.11
C LYS A 188 1.33 -4.84 19.71
N ALA A 189 0.50 -3.88 19.28
CA ALA A 189 -0.86 -3.76 19.80
C ALA A 189 -1.71 -4.99 19.48
N ILE A 190 -1.58 -5.56 18.27
CA ILE A 190 -2.26 -6.82 17.89
C ILE A 190 -1.87 -7.95 18.86
N ALA A 191 -0.59 -8.11 19.16
CA ALA A 191 -0.11 -9.10 20.13
C ALA A 191 -0.64 -8.85 21.54
N ASP A 192 -0.57 -7.60 22.02
CA ASP A 192 -1.04 -7.20 23.36
C ASP A 192 -2.56 -7.41 23.52
N HIS A 193 -3.31 -7.45 22.42
CA HIS A 193 -4.74 -7.79 22.39
C HIS A 193 -5.03 -9.30 22.34
N GLY A 194 -4.00 -10.15 22.35
CA GLY A 194 -4.13 -11.61 22.44
C GLY A 194 -4.30 -12.34 21.09
N PHE A 195 -4.06 -11.65 19.98
CA PHE A 195 -3.97 -12.29 18.67
C PHE A 195 -2.57 -12.88 18.47
N ASN A 196 -2.49 -14.07 17.91
CA ASN A 196 -1.24 -14.78 17.67
C ASN A 196 -1.01 -15.14 16.18
N LEU A 197 -1.92 -14.71 15.29
CA LEU A 197 -1.80 -14.90 13.86
C LEU A 197 -2.22 -13.62 13.11
N ILE A 198 -1.44 -13.22 12.11
CA ILE A 198 -1.86 -12.24 11.13
C ILE A 198 -1.93 -12.92 9.75
N ARG A 199 -3.12 -12.95 9.17
CA ARG A 199 -3.33 -13.31 7.77
C ARG A 199 -3.12 -12.07 6.90
N VAL A 200 -2.25 -12.16 5.91
CA VAL A 200 -1.80 -11.02 5.09
C VAL A 200 -2.22 -11.22 3.64
N PRO A 201 -3.31 -10.57 3.19
CA PRO A 201 -3.71 -10.51 1.79
C PRO A 201 -2.66 -9.82 0.88
N MET A 202 -2.25 -10.52 -0.17
CA MET A 202 -1.25 -10.09 -1.17
C MET A 202 -1.70 -10.46 -2.60
N SER A 203 -1.20 -9.78 -3.62
CA SER A 203 -1.46 -10.17 -5.02
C SER A 203 -0.31 -11.01 -5.59
N ALA A 204 -0.62 -11.95 -6.49
CA ALA A 204 0.40 -12.70 -7.22
C ALA A 204 1.26 -11.78 -8.10
N GLU A 205 0.67 -10.74 -8.71
CA GLU A 205 1.39 -9.73 -9.48
C GLU A 205 2.46 -9.01 -8.64
N LEU A 206 2.16 -8.61 -7.40
CA LEU A 206 3.13 -7.95 -6.53
C LEU A 206 4.27 -8.90 -6.16
N ILE A 207 3.93 -10.13 -5.79
CA ILE A 207 4.91 -11.16 -5.45
C ILE A 207 5.86 -11.41 -6.65
N ASN A 208 5.31 -11.54 -7.86
CA ASN A 208 6.11 -11.71 -9.06
C ASN A 208 6.98 -10.48 -9.38
N SER A 209 6.49 -9.27 -9.11
CA SER A 209 7.30 -8.04 -9.23
C SER A 209 8.49 -8.09 -8.27
N TRP A 210 8.27 -8.47 -7.01
CA TRP A 210 9.34 -8.66 -6.04
C TRP A 210 10.35 -9.71 -6.49
N ALA A 211 9.88 -10.84 -7.02
CA ALA A 211 10.73 -11.90 -7.56
C ALA A 211 11.60 -11.42 -8.73
N ALA A 212 11.09 -10.47 -9.53
CA ALA A 212 11.82 -9.83 -10.62
C ALA A 212 12.75 -8.69 -10.16
N GLY A 213 12.77 -8.35 -8.87
CA GLY A 213 13.54 -7.22 -8.33
C GLY A 213 12.87 -5.86 -8.57
N GLU A 214 11.58 -5.86 -8.89
CA GLU A 214 10.75 -4.67 -9.05
C GLU A 214 9.94 -4.43 -7.78
N TYR A 215 10.12 -3.26 -7.17
CA TYR A 215 9.50 -2.93 -5.88
C TYR A 215 8.57 -1.72 -6.04
N PRO A 216 7.27 -1.93 -6.27
CA PRO A 216 6.29 -0.86 -6.30
C PRO A 216 6.35 0.00 -5.03
N LYS A 217 6.13 1.31 -5.18
CA LYS A 217 6.24 2.25 -4.07
C LYS A 217 5.17 1.94 -3.01
N ALA A 218 5.61 1.66 -1.79
CA ALA A 218 4.75 1.52 -0.64
C ALA A 218 4.13 2.87 -0.23
N ASN A 219 2.84 2.85 0.10
CA ASN A 219 2.09 4.04 0.54
C ASN A 219 1.89 4.01 2.06
N TYR A 220 2.59 4.89 2.76
CA TYR A 220 2.52 5.05 4.21
C TYR A 220 2.88 6.49 4.60
N ASN A 221 2.71 6.84 5.88
CA ASN A 221 3.16 8.12 6.40
C ASN A 221 4.63 8.07 6.82
N ASN A 222 5.49 8.66 5.99
CA ASN A 222 6.95 8.72 6.17
C ASN A 222 7.42 9.44 7.45
N ALA A 223 6.58 10.30 8.04
CA ALA A 223 6.91 11.01 9.27
C ALA A 223 6.63 10.17 10.53
N TYR A 224 5.68 9.24 10.45
CA TYR A 224 5.34 8.33 11.55
C TYR A 224 6.11 7.00 11.45
N ASN A 225 6.41 6.56 10.24
CA ASN A 225 7.12 5.30 9.98
C ASN A 225 8.53 5.59 9.44
N THR A 226 9.33 6.32 10.21
CA THR A 226 10.60 6.87 9.72
C THR A 226 11.60 5.81 9.29
N GLU A 227 11.60 4.63 9.91
CA GLU A 227 12.45 3.49 9.55
C GLU A 227 12.12 2.90 8.17
N LEU A 228 10.86 3.01 7.72
CA LEU A 228 10.44 2.45 6.43
C LEU A 228 10.94 3.29 5.26
N ASN A 229 11.41 4.53 5.50
CA ASN A 229 11.90 5.44 4.47
C ASN A 229 13.12 4.90 3.73
N SER A 230 13.89 4.02 4.37
CA SER A 230 15.05 3.35 3.78
C SER A 230 14.71 1.99 3.16
N MET A 231 13.44 1.57 3.18
CA MET A 231 12.99 0.24 2.76
C MET A 231 12.15 0.29 1.49
N ASN A 232 12.31 -0.71 0.64
CA ASN A 232 11.37 -1.01 -0.43
C ASN A 232 10.16 -1.84 0.09
N SER A 233 9.12 -2.01 -0.73
CA SER A 233 7.87 -2.71 -0.34
C SER A 233 8.09 -4.14 0.19
N LEU A 234 9.04 -4.89 -0.39
CA LEU A 234 9.43 -6.23 0.09
C LEU A 234 10.16 -6.15 1.43
N GLN A 235 11.10 -5.22 1.59
CA GLN A 235 11.83 -5.02 2.85
C GLN A 235 10.89 -4.59 3.99
N ILE A 236 9.81 -3.85 3.69
CA ILE A 236 8.78 -3.53 4.68
C ILE A 236 8.05 -4.82 5.13
N PHE A 237 7.80 -5.76 4.23
CA PHE A 237 7.21 -7.06 4.59
C PHE A 237 8.19 -7.90 5.42
N ASP A 238 9.46 -7.95 5.02
CA ASP A 238 10.53 -8.62 5.79
C ASP A 238 10.64 -8.04 7.22
N TYR A 239 10.58 -6.71 7.36
CA TYR A 239 10.58 -6.03 8.66
C TYR A 239 9.30 -6.33 9.47
N PHE A 240 8.15 -6.44 8.82
CA PHE A 240 6.93 -6.90 9.48
C PHE A 240 7.08 -8.33 10.02
N LEU A 241 7.68 -9.27 9.26
CA LEU A 241 7.92 -10.63 9.75
C LEU A 241 8.84 -10.62 10.97
N LYS A 242 9.89 -9.78 10.95
CA LYS A 242 10.77 -9.57 12.11
C LYS A 242 10.00 -9.05 13.33
N LEU A 243 9.12 -8.07 13.15
CA LEU A 243 8.27 -7.56 14.24
C LEU A 243 7.28 -8.61 14.75
N ALA A 244 6.72 -9.43 13.87
CA ALA A 244 5.83 -10.51 14.25
C ALA A 244 6.57 -11.56 15.10
N GLU A 245 7.77 -11.98 14.68
CA GLU A 245 8.67 -12.85 15.44
C GLU A 245 8.95 -12.30 16.85
N GLU A 246 9.36 -11.03 16.96
CA GLU A 246 9.65 -10.37 18.25
C GLU A 246 8.44 -10.30 19.20
N ASN A 247 7.22 -10.34 18.66
CA ASN A 247 5.99 -10.26 19.43
C ASN A 247 5.26 -11.62 19.54
N GLY A 248 5.87 -12.72 19.10
CA GLY A 248 5.27 -14.06 19.16
C GLY A 248 4.03 -14.22 18.28
N ILE A 249 3.92 -13.43 17.21
CA ILE A 249 2.85 -13.52 16.21
C ILE A 249 3.32 -14.39 15.05
N LYS A 250 2.47 -15.33 14.64
CA LYS A 250 2.63 -16.08 13.40
C LYS A 250 1.97 -15.39 12.21
N VAL A 251 2.40 -15.73 11.02
CA VAL A 251 1.96 -15.09 9.78
C VAL A 251 1.45 -16.14 8.79
N MET A 252 0.37 -15.79 8.10
CA MET A 252 -0.19 -16.55 6.98
C MET A 252 -0.34 -15.62 5.77
N PRO A 253 0.59 -15.62 4.82
CA PRO A 253 0.38 -14.95 3.55
C PRO A 253 -0.82 -15.58 2.83
N ASP A 254 -1.66 -14.72 2.28
CA ASP A 254 -2.84 -15.08 1.51
C ASP A 254 -2.69 -14.49 0.11
N VAL A 255 -2.59 -15.36 -0.91
CA VAL A 255 -2.54 -14.90 -2.30
C VAL A 255 -3.97 -14.53 -2.73
N HIS A 256 -4.36 -13.34 -2.32
CA HIS A 256 -5.73 -12.86 -2.28
C HIS A 256 -6.32 -12.56 -3.66
N SER A 257 -5.47 -12.15 -4.61
CA SER A 257 -5.87 -11.84 -5.98
C SER A 257 -4.73 -12.11 -6.96
N ALA A 258 -5.07 -12.37 -8.22
CA ALA A 258 -4.08 -12.52 -9.28
C ALA A 258 -3.38 -11.16 -9.56
N GLU A 259 -4.18 -10.14 -9.84
CA GLU A 259 -3.72 -8.75 -10.06
C GLU A 259 -3.76 -7.94 -8.76
N THR A 260 -2.91 -6.92 -8.68
CA THR A 260 -2.87 -5.90 -7.62
C THR A 260 -4.06 -4.97 -7.78
N ASN A 261 -5.14 -5.28 -7.06
CA ASN A 261 -6.44 -4.65 -7.23
C ASN A 261 -7.26 -4.78 -5.94
N ALA A 262 -7.77 -3.66 -5.41
CA ALA A 262 -8.61 -3.66 -4.22
C ALA A 262 -9.89 -4.52 -4.36
N SER A 263 -10.40 -4.67 -5.59
CA SER A 263 -11.54 -5.52 -5.92
C SER A 263 -11.14 -6.86 -6.54
N GLY A 264 -9.84 -7.23 -6.50
CA GLY A 264 -9.33 -8.46 -7.12
C GLY A 264 -9.93 -9.74 -6.55
N HIS A 265 -10.42 -9.72 -5.32
CA HIS A 265 -11.12 -10.83 -4.66
C HIS A 265 -12.42 -11.25 -5.37
N THR A 266 -12.98 -10.39 -6.26
CA THR A 266 -14.18 -10.69 -7.04
C THR A 266 -13.91 -11.59 -8.26
N VAL A 267 -12.65 -11.97 -8.49
CA VAL A 267 -12.28 -12.89 -9.56
C VAL A 267 -12.44 -14.34 -9.06
N ASN A 268 -13.31 -15.08 -9.75
CA ASN A 268 -13.67 -16.47 -9.45
C ASN A 268 -12.43 -17.38 -9.30
N LEU A 269 -11.49 -17.27 -10.24
CA LEU A 269 -10.31 -18.13 -10.39
C LEU A 269 -9.01 -17.40 -10.03
N TRP A 270 -7.91 -18.14 -9.95
CA TRP A 270 -6.59 -17.62 -9.56
C TRP A 270 -5.81 -17.00 -10.72
N TYR A 271 -6.40 -16.90 -11.91
CA TYR A 271 -5.77 -16.34 -13.10
C TYR A 271 -6.70 -15.38 -13.83
N THR A 272 -6.11 -14.51 -14.64
CA THR A 272 -6.77 -13.54 -15.51
C THR A 272 -6.08 -13.52 -16.87
N ASP A 273 -6.54 -12.66 -17.79
CA ASP A 273 -5.86 -12.42 -19.06
C ASP A 273 -4.47 -11.75 -18.89
N LYS A 274 -4.19 -11.17 -17.71
CA LYS A 274 -2.90 -10.53 -17.41
C LYS A 274 -1.96 -11.38 -16.56
N VAL A 275 -2.52 -12.19 -15.67
CA VAL A 275 -1.77 -13.07 -14.78
C VAL A 275 -2.18 -14.50 -15.07
N SER A 276 -1.31 -15.28 -15.70
CA SER A 276 -1.60 -16.67 -16.02
C SER A 276 -1.61 -17.55 -14.76
N ALA A 277 -2.21 -18.74 -14.84
CA ALA A 277 -2.13 -19.71 -13.74
C ALA A 277 -0.68 -20.07 -13.39
N GLU A 278 0.19 -20.15 -14.41
CA GLU A 278 1.62 -20.37 -14.23
C GLU A 278 2.31 -19.24 -13.47
N ASP A 279 1.96 -17.98 -13.77
CA ASP A 279 2.50 -16.82 -13.02
C ASP A 279 2.01 -16.82 -11.58
N TYR A 280 0.77 -17.25 -11.34
CA TYR A 280 0.24 -17.41 -9.99
C TYR A 280 0.97 -18.51 -9.21
N TYR A 281 1.29 -19.64 -9.85
CA TYR A 281 2.07 -20.72 -9.22
C TYR A 281 3.50 -20.26 -8.91
N LYS A 282 4.16 -19.53 -9.83
CA LYS A 282 5.48 -18.94 -9.58
C LYS A 282 5.51 -18.02 -8.37
N ALA A 283 4.45 -17.24 -8.16
CA ALA A 283 4.34 -16.38 -6.98
C ALA A 283 4.33 -17.21 -5.69
N LEU A 284 3.51 -18.27 -5.64
CA LEU A 284 3.45 -19.19 -4.50
C LEU A 284 4.81 -19.88 -4.25
N GLU A 285 5.42 -20.42 -5.31
CA GLU A 285 6.72 -21.10 -5.25
C GLU A 285 7.83 -20.16 -4.77
N TRP A 286 7.86 -18.93 -5.27
CA TRP A 286 8.85 -17.94 -4.87
C TRP A 286 8.71 -17.54 -3.40
N MET A 287 7.49 -17.32 -2.92
CA MET A 287 7.25 -17.04 -1.50
C MET A 287 7.70 -18.22 -0.63
N ALA A 288 7.32 -19.45 -1.01
CA ALA A 288 7.69 -20.64 -0.28
C ALA A 288 9.22 -20.84 -0.24
N ASP A 289 9.92 -20.68 -1.37
CA ASP A 289 11.38 -20.84 -1.42
C ASP A 289 12.11 -19.73 -0.66
N ARG A 290 11.65 -18.47 -0.77
CA ARG A 290 12.25 -17.33 -0.07
C ARG A 290 12.15 -17.46 1.45
N TYR A 291 11.00 -17.91 1.96
CA TYR A 291 10.70 -17.93 3.39
C TYR A 291 10.72 -19.32 4.03
N LYS A 292 11.22 -20.36 3.34
CA LYS A 292 11.28 -21.74 3.87
C LYS A 292 11.99 -21.90 5.21
N ASP A 293 12.95 -21.01 5.49
CA ASP A 293 13.73 -20.99 6.72
C ASP A 293 13.20 -19.95 7.73
N ASN A 294 12.01 -19.36 7.50
CA ASN A 294 11.36 -18.40 8.39
C ASN A 294 10.07 -18.98 8.96
N ASP A 295 10.20 -19.63 10.12
CA ASP A 295 9.13 -20.22 10.92
C ASP A 295 8.16 -19.22 11.58
N THR A 296 8.32 -17.92 11.32
CA THR A 296 7.24 -16.94 11.57
C THR A 296 6.06 -17.18 10.63
N ILE A 297 6.33 -17.64 9.40
CA ILE A 297 5.29 -18.04 8.44
C ILE A 297 4.94 -19.50 8.67
N ILE A 298 3.68 -19.77 9.03
CA ILE A 298 3.22 -21.12 9.39
C ILE A 298 2.26 -21.74 8.36
N ALA A 299 1.80 -20.95 7.40
CA ALA A 299 0.83 -21.39 6.40
C ALA A 299 0.81 -20.43 5.20
N TYR A 300 0.37 -20.94 4.05
CA TYR A 300 -0.01 -20.15 2.89
C TYR A 300 -1.49 -20.41 2.59
N ASP A 301 -2.28 -19.35 2.52
CA ASP A 301 -3.63 -19.41 1.97
C ASP A 301 -3.53 -19.26 0.44
N LEU A 302 -3.76 -20.37 -0.26
CA LEU A 302 -3.35 -20.53 -1.66
C LEU A 302 -4.12 -19.62 -2.61
N LYS A 303 -5.40 -19.36 -2.33
CA LYS A 303 -6.26 -18.42 -3.07
C LYS A 303 -7.40 -18.00 -2.17
N ASN A 304 -7.58 -16.70 -1.99
CA ASN A 304 -8.78 -16.19 -1.34
C ASN A 304 -10.04 -16.55 -2.13
N GLU A 305 -11.00 -17.18 -1.44
CA GLU A 305 -12.37 -17.42 -1.89
C GLU A 305 -12.48 -17.84 -3.37
N PRO A 306 -12.01 -19.01 -3.79
CA PRO A 306 -12.37 -19.52 -5.12
C PRO A 306 -13.90 -19.66 -5.19
N HIS A 307 -14.50 -19.11 -6.25
CA HIS A 307 -15.95 -18.99 -6.36
C HIS A 307 -16.42 -19.04 -7.82
N GLY A 308 -17.71 -18.83 -8.02
CA GLY A 308 -18.38 -18.83 -9.32
C GLY A 308 -19.73 -19.50 -9.24
N LYS A 309 -20.56 -19.26 -10.25
CA LYS A 309 -21.89 -19.85 -10.37
C LYS A 309 -21.85 -21.07 -11.30
N PRO A 310 -22.74 -22.07 -11.11
CA PRO A 310 -22.72 -23.28 -11.93
C PRO A 310 -22.83 -23.05 -13.44
N TYR A 311 -23.48 -21.96 -13.87
CA TYR A 311 -23.64 -21.62 -15.28
C TYR A 311 -22.43 -20.90 -15.90
N GLU A 312 -21.43 -20.54 -15.10
CA GLU A 312 -20.19 -19.88 -15.57
C GLU A 312 -19.14 -20.89 -16.05
N ALA A 313 -19.43 -22.20 -15.94
CA ALA A 313 -18.66 -23.30 -16.51
C ALA A 313 -17.16 -23.22 -16.17
N ASP A 314 -16.29 -23.12 -17.19
CA ASP A 314 -14.83 -23.05 -17.10
C ASP A 314 -14.31 -21.77 -16.41
N LYS A 315 -15.20 -20.84 -16.07
CA LYS A 315 -14.88 -19.62 -15.32
C LYS A 315 -15.26 -19.70 -13.84
N ALA A 316 -15.82 -20.81 -13.37
CA ALA A 316 -16.13 -21.02 -11.97
C ALA A 316 -15.16 -22.03 -11.35
N ALA A 317 -14.79 -21.81 -10.09
CA ALA A 317 -14.09 -22.84 -9.33
C ALA A 317 -15.05 -24.02 -9.07
N ILE A 318 -14.55 -25.25 -9.21
CA ILE A 318 -15.33 -26.49 -9.03
C ILE A 318 -14.59 -27.50 -8.14
N TRP A 319 -15.35 -28.33 -7.42
CA TRP A 319 -14.86 -29.36 -6.49
C TRP A 319 -15.60 -30.68 -6.75
N ASN A 320 -15.33 -31.30 -7.89
CA ASN A 320 -16.12 -32.43 -8.40
C ASN A 320 -15.28 -33.46 -9.22
N ASP A 321 -13.97 -33.55 -8.96
CA ASP A 321 -13.03 -34.48 -9.62
C ASP A 321 -12.95 -34.37 -11.17
N SER A 322 -13.44 -33.29 -11.78
CA SER A 322 -13.33 -33.07 -13.22
C SER A 322 -12.08 -32.28 -13.59
N ASP A 323 -11.42 -32.65 -14.70
CA ASP A 323 -10.19 -32.05 -15.23
C ASP A 323 -10.38 -30.68 -15.94
N SER A 324 -11.35 -29.87 -15.50
CA SER A 324 -11.70 -28.59 -16.16
C SER A 324 -10.50 -27.68 -16.41
#